data_AF-A0A9N9L1I1-F1
#
_entry.id   AF-A0A9N9L1I1-F1
#
_cell.length_a   1.000
_cell.length_b   1.000
_cell.length_c   1.000
_cell.angle_alpha   90.00
_cell.angle_beta   90.00
_cell.angle_gamma   90.00
#
_symmetry.space_group_name_H-M   'P 1'
#
loop_
_entity.id
_entity.type
_entity.pdbx_description
1 polymer ?
#
loop_
_entity_poly.entity_id
_entity_poly.type
_entity_poly.pdbx_seq_one_letter_code
_entity_poly.pdbx_strand_id
1 'polypeptide(L)'
;MHFSAFVSAALAVLPSVVSAKSVFAHVVVGDTAAHDVAKWGNDILLAKNAGIDAFVLNIGFPDSNIPIQVANAFRAAEQAGSAFKLFLAFDYLGGGQTWPATGGETTSVVGLVNKYKNSAAYFKFNGLPFVSTFEGGTTNMADWAPNGPIRSGTGGVYFVPNWDGSGINAVKGALANIDGFFSWNMWPNGATNKTTDNDFAWKNAIGSSKSYMMGVSPWFFHSGAGGLAPWVWRGDDLWADRWAQTLTVQPEFVQIVTWNDYGEAHYIGPIGAASEIPTGSGQYVNNMPHDSFRDFLPYYIARYKGSSFTISRDQLQYWYRTAPAAGGQTCGVTGNSASQGQSVVSPNQVMEDGIFFSALLSADSVVTVQIGSGPVVQKQGKTGINHWSVPFNGQTGVPTFKVVRSGVTGKGTAITSSTTLASGCTNYNVWAGSA
;
A
#
# COMPACT_ATOMS: atom_id res chain seq x y z
N MET A 1 -60.03 -4.94 -44.00
CA MET A 1 -58.89 -5.57 -43.31
C MET A 1 -57.76 -4.55 -43.24
N HIS A 2 -57.62 -3.84 -42.13
CA HIS A 2 -56.51 -2.92 -41.89
C HIS A 2 -55.57 -3.59 -40.89
N PHE A 3 -54.35 -3.88 -41.34
CA PHE A 3 -53.28 -4.42 -40.49
C PHE A 3 -52.51 -3.25 -39.88
N SER A 4 -52.62 -3.08 -38.56
CA SER A 4 -51.73 -2.22 -37.78
C SER A 4 -50.40 -2.95 -37.53
N ALA A 5 -49.29 -2.40 -38.03
CA ALA A 5 -47.96 -2.86 -37.69
C ALA A 5 -47.50 -2.17 -36.39
N PHE A 6 -47.37 -2.93 -35.31
CA PHE A 6 -46.68 -2.49 -34.10
C PHE A 6 -45.17 -2.58 -34.34
N VAL A 7 -44.48 -1.44 -34.30
CA VAL A 7 -43.01 -1.37 -34.25
C VAL A 7 -42.62 -1.45 -32.77
N SER A 8 -42.13 -2.62 -32.33
CA SER A 8 -41.51 -2.76 -31.03
C SER A 8 -40.09 -2.17 -31.07
N ALA A 9 -39.88 -1.05 -30.40
CA ALA A 9 -38.56 -0.51 -30.14
C ALA A 9 -37.86 -1.36 -29.07
N ALA A 10 -36.88 -2.17 -29.48
CA ALA A 10 -35.99 -2.85 -28.55
C ALA A 10 -35.01 -1.82 -27.94
N LEU A 11 -35.19 -1.49 -26.66
CA LEU A 11 -34.14 -0.81 -25.89
C LEU A 11 -32.94 -1.78 -25.78
N ALA A 12 -31.87 -1.47 -26.49
CA ALA A 12 -30.57 -2.09 -26.25
C ALA A 12 -30.09 -1.65 -24.85
N VAL A 13 -30.24 -2.54 -23.87
CA VAL A 13 -29.51 -2.44 -22.61
C VAL A 13 -28.05 -2.71 -22.95
N LEU A 14 -27.28 -1.64 -23.18
CA LEU A 14 -25.82 -1.74 -23.22
C LEU A 14 -25.39 -2.34 -21.88
N PRO A 15 -24.66 -3.47 -21.85
CA PRO A 15 -24.06 -3.92 -20.62
C PRO A 15 -23.11 -2.81 -20.16
N SER A 16 -23.46 -2.16 -19.05
CA SER A 16 -22.51 -1.38 -18.28
C SER A 16 -21.41 -2.35 -17.90
N VAL A 17 -20.28 -2.29 -18.62
CA VAL A 17 -19.07 -3.00 -18.24
C VAL A 17 -18.62 -2.34 -16.94
N VAL A 18 -19.12 -2.83 -15.81
CA VAL A 18 -18.56 -2.50 -14.51
C VAL A 18 -17.14 -3.04 -14.57
N SER A 19 -16.17 -2.15 -14.78
CA SER A 19 -14.76 -2.48 -14.59
C SER A 19 -14.64 -3.00 -13.16
N ALA A 20 -14.30 -4.29 -13.02
CA ALA A 20 -14.16 -4.90 -11.71
C ALA A 20 -12.96 -4.26 -11.02
N LYS A 21 -13.22 -3.39 -10.05
CA LYS A 21 -12.20 -2.78 -9.20
C LYS A 21 -11.41 -3.84 -8.47
N SER A 22 -10.09 -3.71 -8.45
CA SER A 22 -9.21 -4.62 -7.72
C SER A 22 -8.32 -3.86 -6.73
N VAL A 23 -7.91 -4.55 -5.68
CA VAL A 23 -7.00 -4.09 -4.64
C VAL A 23 -5.83 -5.05 -4.54
N PHE A 24 -4.63 -4.51 -4.60
CA PHE A 24 -3.38 -5.27 -4.54
C PHE A 24 -2.55 -4.84 -3.33
N ALA A 25 -1.60 -5.68 -2.92
CA ALA A 25 -0.58 -5.29 -1.95
C ALA A 25 0.82 -5.52 -2.54
N HIS A 26 1.67 -4.52 -2.39
CA HIS A 26 3.05 -4.54 -2.88
C HIS A 26 3.94 -5.38 -1.98
N VAL A 27 4.61 -6.38 -2.54
CA VAL A 27 5.56 -7.24 -1.83
C VAL A 27 6.95 -6.98 -2.39
N VAL A 28 7.86 -6.52 -1.55
CA VAL A 28 9.30 -6.43 -1.86
C VAL A 28 9.84 -7.85 -1.79
N VAL A 29 10.01 -8.51 -2.93
CA VAL A 29 10.36 -9.95 -2.96
C VAL A 29 11.79 -10.18 -2.45
N GLY A 30 12.68 -9.19 -2.57
CA GLY A 30 14.01 -9.22 -1.96
C GLY A 30 13.97 -9.48 -0.44
N ASP A 31 12.96 -8.94 0.23
CA ASP A 31 12.72 -9.07 1.68
C ASP A 31 11.94 -10.35 2.04
N THR A 32 12.13 -11.42 1.25
CA THR A 32 11.48 -12.72 1.49
C THR A 32 12.46 -13.90 1.44
N ALA A 33 13.76 -13.65 1.60
CA ALA A 33 14.80 -14.66 1.43
C ALA A 33 14.67 -15.92 2.32
N ALA A 34 13.95 -15.84 3.44
CA ALA A 34 13.68 -16.95 4.34
C ALA A 34 12.25 -17.53 4.19
N HIS A 35 11.39 -16.96 3.33
CA HIS A 35 10.03 -17.47 3.12
C HIS A 35 10.05 -18.79 2.36
N ASP A 36 9.53 -19.84 2.99
CA ASP A 36 9.11 -21.06 2.30
C ASP A 36 7.67 -20.93 1.75
N VAL A 37 7.19 -22.00 1.11
CA VAL A 37 5.83 -22.04 0.52
C VAL A 37 4.75 -21.88 1.58
N ALA A 38 4.96 -22.43 2.79
CA ALA A 38 3.98 -22.36 3.86
C ALA A 38 3.84 -20.93 4.37
N LYS A 39 4.95 -20.22 4.52
CA LYS A 39 4.98 -18.81 4.89
C LYS A 39 4.32 -17.93 3.82
N TRP A 40 4.62 -18.15 2.53
CA TRP A 40 3.87 -17.51 1.44
C TRP A 40 2.37 -17.81 1.48
N GLY A 41 2.00 -19.07 1.77
CA GLY A 41 0.60 -19.48 1.92
C GLY A 41 -0.11 -18.76 3.07
N ASN A 42 0.57 -18.55 4.20
CA ASN A 42 0.05 -17.78 5.34
C ASN A 42 -0.16 -16.31 4.97
N ASP A 43 0.79 -15.70 4.26
CA ASP A 43 0.68 -14.31 3.83
C ASP A 43 -0.48 -14.12 2.83
N ILE A 44 -0.61 -15.04 1.87
CA ILE A 44 -1.76 -15.09 0.94
C ILE A 44 -3.08 -15.22 1.70
N LEU A 45 -3.14 -16.08 2.72
CA LEU A 45 -4.35 -16.26 3.53
C LEU A 45 -4.70 -14.97 4.29
N LEU A 46 -3.73 -14.32 4.92
CA LEU A 46 -3.94 -13.06 5.63
C LEU A 46 -4.40 -11.94 4.69
N ALA A 47 -3.76 -11.80 3.52
CA ALA A 47 -4.12 -10.80 2.53
C ALA A 47 -5.53 -11.05 1.97
N LYS A 48 -5.86 -12.30 1.63
CA LYS A 48 -7.19 -12.71 1.19
C LYS A 48 -8.25 -12.41 2.24
N ASN A 49 -7.99 -12.70 3.52
CA ASN A 49 -8.91 -12.42 4.62
C ASN A 49 -9.11 -10.91 4.85
N ALA A 50 -8.11 -10.09 4.52
CA ALA A 50 -8.23 -8.63 4.52
C ALA A 50 -9.00 -8.08 3.30
N GLY A 51 -9.35 -8.92 2.31
CA GLY A 51 -10.08 -8.54 1.10
C GLY A 51 -9.18 -8.11 -0.08
N ILE A 52 -7.86 -8.31 0.03
CA ILE A 52 -6.90 -8.03 -1.05
C ILE A 52 -7.02 -9.13 -2.12
N ASP A 53 -6.94 -8.75 -3.39
CA ASP A 53 -7.14 -9.65 -4.53
C ASP A 53 -5.84 -10.28 -5.04
N ALA A 54 -4.73 -9.53 -4.96
CA ALA A 54 -3.44 -10.00 -5.45
C ALA A 54 -2.24 -9.41 -4.71
N PHE A 55 -1.12 -10.12 -4.76
CA PHE A 55 0.19 -9.50 -4.51
C PHE A 55 0.82 -8.98 -5.79
N VAL A 56 1.40 -7.79 -5.68
CA VAL A 56 2.31 -7.20 -6.66
C VAL A 56 3.72 -7.61 -6.25
N LEU A 57 4.29 -8.57 -6.96
CA LEU A 57 5.63 -9.08 -6.69
C LEU A 57 6.66 -8.09 -7.28
N ASN A 58 7.13 -7.15 -6.46
CA ASN A 58 8.22 -6.25 -6.83
C ASN A 58 9.54 -7.01 -6.80
N ILE A 59 10.21 -7.02 -7.94
CA ILE A 59 11.39 -7.84 -8.18
C ILE A 59 12.54 -6.99 -8.74
N GLY A 60 13.69 -7.01 -8.06
CA GLY A 60 14.92 -6.35 -8.51
C GLY A 60 15.85 -7.30 -9.27
N PHE A 61 16.67 -6.77 -10.17
CA PHE A 61 17.65 -7.56 -10.94
C PHE A 61 19.09 -7.10 -10.61
N PRO A 62 20.08 -8.00 -10.47
CA PRO A 62 20.05 -9.46 -10.65
C PRO A 62 19.98 -10.24 -9.32
N ASP A 63 19.12 -9.82 -8.40
CA ASP A 63 18.99 -10.49 -7.09
C ASP A 63 18.65 -11.99 -7.26
N SER A 64 19.55 -12.85 -6.75
CA SER A 64 19.48 -14.29 -6.88
C SER A 64 18.36 -14.93 -6.05
N ASN A 65 17.80 -14.19 -5.08
CA ASN A 65 16.65 -14.62 -4.30
C ASN A 65 15.35 -14.64 -5.13
N ILE A 66 15.23 -13.71 -6.08
CA ILE A 66 13.99 -13.48 -6.82
C ILE A 66 13.44 -14.73 -7.52
N PRO A 67 14.22 -15.51 -8.30
CA PRO A 67 13.65 -16.65 -9.02
C PRO A 67 13.05 -17.71 -8.08
N ILE A 68 13.67 -17.94 -6.92
CA ILE A 68 13.21 -18.92 -5.93
C ILE A 68 11.93 -18.43 -5.27
N GLN A 69 11.90 -17.16 -4.85
CA GLN A 69 10.77 -16.61 -4.10
C GLN A 69 9.54 -16.38 -4.97
N VAL A 70 9.71 -15.96 -6.23
CA VAL A 70 8.60 -15.91 -7.19
C VAL A 70 8.02 -17.32 -7.41
N ALA A 71 8.87 -18.34 -7.57
CA ALA A 71 8.38 -19.72 -7.71
C ALA A 71 7.63 -20.22 -6.45
N ASN A 72 8.13 -19.90 -5.26
CA ASN A 72 7.47 -20.21 -4.00
C ASN A 72 6.10 -19.54 -3.87
N ALA A 73 6.01 -18.25 -4.20
CA ALA A 73 4.77 -17.48 -4.16
C ALA A 73 3.70 -18.08 -5.09
N PHE A 74 4.05 -18.34 -6.37
CA PHE A 74 3.11 -18.97 -7.33
C PHE A 74 2.66 -20.35 -6.87
N ARG A 75 3.59 -21.18 -6.40
CA ARG A 75 3.27 -22.50 -5.84
C ARG A 75 2.30 -22.41 -4.65
N ALA A 76 2.52 -21.46 -3.73
CA ALA A 76 1.65 -21.25 -2.59
C ALA A 76 0.24 -20.79 -3.02
N ALA A 77 0.15 -19.86 -3.97
CA ALA A 77 -1.14 -19.39 -4.49
C ALA A 77 -1.91 -20.50 -5.22
N GLU A 78 -1.21 -21.35 -5.99
CA GLU A 78 -1.81 -22.50 -6.65
C GLU A 78 -2.31 -23.56 -5.65
N GLN A 79 -1.52 -23.87 -4.63
CA GLN A 79 -1.93 -24.76 -3.53
C GLN A 79 -3.13 -24.21 -2.74
N ALA A 80 -3.27 -22.88 -2.64
CA ALA A 80 -4.41 -22.21 -2.05
C ALA A 80 -5.64 -22.11 -2.98
N GLY A 81 -5.63 -22.80 -4.12
CA GLY A 81 -6.74 -22.86 -5.08
C GLY A 81 -6.80 -21.71 -6.08
N SER A 82 -5.73 -20.91 -6.19
CA SER A 82 -5.57 -19.84 -7.19
C SER A 82 -6.63 -18.72 -7.14
N ALA A 83 -7.41 -18.62 -6.05
CA ALA A 83 -8.38 -17.54 -5.90
C ALA A 83 -7.70 -16.20 -5.66
N PHE A 84 -6.67 -16.18 -4.82
CA PHE A 84 -5.77 -15.05 -4.66
C PHE A 84 -4.75 -15.03 -5.80
N LYS A 85 -4.50 -13.86 -6.38
CA LYS A 85 -3.68 -13.72 -7.58
C LYS A 85 -2.30 -13.14 -7.28
N LEU A 86 -1.41 -13.23 -8.25
CA LEU A 86 -0.07 -12.65 -8.22
C LEU A 86 0.22 -12.02 -9.57
N PHE A 87 0.99 -10.93 -9.61
CA PHE A 87 1.59 -10.44 -10.84
C PHE A 87 2.93 -9.78 -10.59
N LEU A 88 3.69 -9.58 -11.67
CA LEU A 88 5.08 -9.12 -11.59
C LEU A 88 5.14 -7.59 -11.72
N ALA A 89 5.91 -6.96 -10.83
CA ALA A 89 6.35 -5.58 -10.96
C ALA A 89 7.87 -5.55 -11.08
N PHE A 90 8.37 -5.14 -12.25
CA PHE A 90 9.80 -5.10 -12.52
C PHE A 90 10.39 -3.81 -11.95
N ASP A 91 11.22 -3.95 -10.93
CA ASP A 91 11.91 -2.81 -10.32
C ASP A 91 13.15 -2.45 -11.15
N TYR A 92 13.12 -1.29 -11.79
CA TYR A 92 14.22 -0.81 -12.62
C TYR A 92 15.29 -0.06 -11.83
N LEU A 93 15.04 0.29 -10.56
CA LEU A 93 16.02 0.92 -9.67
C LEU A 93 16.55 -0.06 -8.59
N GLY A 94 15.84 -1.15 -8.35
CA GLY A 94 16.18 -2.21 -7.40
C GLY A 94 17.12 -3.27 -7.95
N GLY A 95 17.76 -4.02 -7.05
CA GLY A 95 18.64 -5.15 -7.37
C GLY A 95 20.02 -4.78 -7.95
N GLY A 96 20.23 -3.54 -8.38
CA GLY A 96 21.51 -3.00 -8.84
C GLY A 96 21.69 -2.95 -10.36
N GLN A 97 20.79 -3.55 -11.15
CA GLN A 97 20.76 -3.44 -12.60
C GLN A 97 19.33 -3.35 -13.13
N THR A 98 19.14 -2.62 -14.23
CA THR A 98 17.86 -2.57 -14.93
C THR A 98 17.50 -3.93 -15.53
N TRP A 99 16.23 -4.31 -15.48
CA TRP A 99 15.75 -5.55 -16.10
C TRP A 99 15.96 -5.56 -17.63
N PRO A 100 16.62 -6.60 -18.18
CA PRO A 100 16.65 -6.81 -19.62
C PRO A 100 15.25 -7.10 -20.18
N ALA A 101 14.88 -6.45 -21.28
CA ALA A 101 13.59 -6.68 -21.93
C ALA A 101 13.41 -8.15 -22.36
N THR A 102 14.44 -8.71 -23.00
CA THR A 102 14.47 -10.09 -23.52
C THR A 102 15.72 -10.82 -23.05
N GLY A 103 15.69 -12.15 -23.02
CA GLY A 103 16.82 -12.97 -22.59
C GLY A 103 16.38 -14.28 -21.96
N GLY A 104 17.07 -14.68 -20.88
CA GLY A 104 16.80 -15.93 -20.18
C GLY A 104 15.43 -15.97 -19.49
N GLU A 105 14.97 -17.19 -19.20
CA GLU A 105 13.64 -17.47 -18.63
C GLU A 105 13.39 -16.76 -17.28
N THR A 106 14.42 -16.60 -16.45
CA THR A 106 14.31 -15.95 -15.13
C THR A 106 15.16 -14.68 -15.01
N THR A 107 15.72 -14.21 -16.13
CA THR A 107 16.70 -13.09 -16.16
C THR A 107 16.30 -12.00 -17.15
N SER A 108 15.05 -12.02 -17.62
CA SER A 108 14.48 -10.99 -18.47
C SER A 108 12.98 -10.82 -18.21
N VAL A 109 12.44 -9.66 -18.57
CA VAL A 109 11.00 -9.38 -18.47
C VAL A 109 10.19 -10.41 -19.25
N VAL A 110 10.50 -10.61 -20.53
CA VAL A 110 9.81 -11.57 -21.39
C VAL A 110 9.89 -12.99 -20.84
N GLY A 111 11.06 -13.40 -20.33
CA GLY A 111 11.25 -14.73 -19.75
C GLY A 111 10.31 -14.97 -18.57
N LEU A 112 10.34 -14.08 -17.57
CA LEU A 112 9.54 -14.26 -16.35
C LEU A 112 8.04 -14.16 -16.62
N VAL A 113 7.61 -13.22 -17.47
CA VAL A 113 6.20 -13.13 -17.86
C VAL A 113 5.77 -14.42 -18.58
N ASN A 114 6.54 -14.93 -19.54
CA ASN A 114 6.19 -16.16 -20.25
C ASN A 114 6.15 -17.40 -19.34
N LYS A 115 7.03 -17.45 -18.33
CA LYS A 115 7.05 -18.52 -17.34
C LYS A 115 5.75 -18.60 -16.53
N TYR A 116 5.21 -17.46 -16.10
CA TYR A 116 4.10 -17.43 -15.13
C TYR A 116 2.74 -17.01 -15.70
N LYS A 117 2.66 -16.34 -16.87
CA LYS A 117 1.39 -15.80 -17.43
C LYS A 117 0.29 -16.84 -17.64
N ASN A 118 0.62 -18.12 -17.68
CA ASN A 118 -0.32 -19.23 -17.84
C ASN A 118 -0.71 -19.90 -16.52
N SER A 119 -0.09 -19.53 -15.40
CA SER A 119 -0.53 -19.98 -14.07
C SER A 119 -1.97 -19.51 -13.81
N ALA A 120 -2.79 -20.38 -13.20
CA ALA A 120 -4.12 -20.02 -12.76
C ALA A 120 -4.11 -18.92 -11.67
N ALA A 121 -2.99 -18.77 -10.97
CA ALA A 121 -2.78 -17.74 -9.96
C ALA A 121 -2.29 -16.40 -10.55
N TYR A 122 -1.97 -16.31 -11.86
CA TYR A 122 -1.54 -15.04 -12.45
C TYR A 122 -2.73 -14.07 -12.62
N PHE A 123 -2.59 -12.83 -12.15
CA PHE A 123 -3.62 -11.81 -12.34
C PHE A 123 -3.67 -11.37 -13.81
N LYS A 124 -4.84 -11.49 -14.42
CA LYS A 124 -5.09 -11.05 -15.80
C LYS A 124 -6.18 -9.98 -15.81
N PHE A 125 -6.02 -9.01 -16.69
CA PHE A 125 -7.02 -7.98 -16.94
C PHE A 125 -7.25 -7.87 -18.45
N ASN A 126 -8.52 -7.83 -18.87
CA ASN A 126 -8.91 -7.89 -20.28
C ASN A 126 -8.24 -9.04 -21.07
N GLY A 127 -8.09 -10.20 -20.42
CA GLY A 127 -7.49 -11.40 -21.02
C GLY A 127 -5.96 -11.39 -21.11
N LEU A 128 -5.30 -10.29 -20.77
CA LEU A 128 -3.85 -10.14 -20.84
C LEU A 128 -3.19 -10.28 -19.46
N PRO A 129 -1.95 -10.79 -19.39
CA PRO A 129 -1.17 -10.76 -18.14
C PRO A 129 -0.95 -9.32 -17.70
N PHE A 130 -1.34 -9.01 -16.45
CA PHE A 130 -1.12 -7.69 -15.87
C PHE A 130 0.34 -7.56 -15.44
N VAL A 131 0.99 -6.44 -15.77
CA VAL A 131 2.40 -6.19 -15.42
C VAL A 131 2.56 -4.74 -14.98
N SER A 132 3.46 -4.51 -14.02
CA SER A 132 3.84 -3.16 -13.57
C SER A 132 5.36 -2.99 -13.51
N THR A 133 5.80 -1.80 -13.10
CA THR A 133 7.19 -1.47 -12.81
C THR A 133 7.27 -0.57 -11.59
N PHE A 134 8.44 -0.55 -10.96
CA PHE A 134 8.91 0.62 -10.24
C PHE A 134 9.94 1.32 -11.11
N GLU A 135 9.62 2.55 -11.50
CA GLU A 135 10.42 3.37 -12.42
C GLU A 135 10.74 2.69 -13.76
N GLY A 136 11.81 3.12 -14.43
CA GLY A 136 12.17 2.72 -15.81
C GLY A 136 11.67 3.68 -16.90
N GLY A 137 11.03 4.79 -16.48
CA GLY A 137 10.45 5.79 -17.38
C GLY A 137 11.45 6.68 -18.12
N THR A 138 12.74 6.63 -17.78
CA THR A 138 13.77 7.46 -18.44
C THR A 138 14.44 6.75 -19.62
N THR A 139 14.66 5.44 -19.50
CA THR A 139 15.45 4.66 -20.47
C THR A 139 14.72 3.50 -21.11
N ASN A 140 13.69 2.94 -20.47
CA ASN A 140 13.11 1.65 -20.86
C ASN A 140 11.70 1.75 -21.44
N MET A 141 11.12 2.94 -21.58
CA MET A 141 9.76 3.12 -22.11
C MET A 141 9.57 2.47 -23.49
N ALA A 142 10.59 2.51 -24.35
CA ALA A 142 10.52 1.96 -25.70
C ALA A 142 10.40 0.42 -25.73
N ASP A 143 10.89 -0.27 -24.69
CA ASP A 143 10.79 -1.73 -24.58
C ASP A 143 9.31 -2.19 -24.49
N TRP A 144 8.45 -1.32 -23.95
CA TRP A 144 7.02 -1.52 -23.70
C TRP A 144 6.10 -1.01 -24.81
N ALA A 145 6.65 -0.40 -25.86
CA ALA A 145 5.86 0.09 -26.99
C ALA A 145 5.03 -1.02 -27.66
N PRO A 146 3.94 -0.71 -28.40
CA PRO A 146 3.08 -1.72 -29.04
C PRO A 146 3.82 -2.80 -29.84
N ASN A 147 4.89 -2.42 -30.55
CA ASN A 147 5.76 -3.32 -31.31
C ASN A 147 7.13 -3.53 -30.64
N GLY A 148 7.26 -3.13 -29.37
CA GLY A 148 8.48 -3.27 -28.59
C GLY A 148 8.80 -4.74 -28.29
N PRO A 149 10.05 -5.02 -27.87
CA PRO A 149 10.50 -6.37 -27.57
C PRO A 149 9.65 -7.07 -26.51
N ILE A 150 9.15 -6.35 -25.49
CA ILE A 150 8.38 -6.98 -24.39
C ILE A 150 7.00 -7.44 -24.88
N ARG A 151 6.22 -6.55 -25.51
CA ARG A 151 4.88 -6.91 -26.00
C ARG A 151 4.95 -7.98 -27.09
N SER A 152 5.93 -7.89 -27.99
CA SER A 152 6.17 -8.89 -29.03
C SER A 152 6.54 -10.25 -28.45
N GLY A 153 7.47 -10.28 -27.48
CA GLY A 153 7.96 -11.52 -26.88
C GLY A 153 6.97 -12.20 -25.91
N THR A 154 6.04 -11.44 -25.34
CA THR A 154 5.01 -11.96 -24.41
C THR A 154 3.70 -12.30 -25.11
N GLY A 155 3.48 -11.87 -26.36
CA GLY A 155 2.19 -11.94 -27.02
C GLY A 155 1.17 -10.94 -26.44
N GLY A 156 1.65 -9.88 -25.80
CA GLY A 156 0.84 -8.82 -25.17
C GLY A 156 0.80 -8.89 -23.64
N VAL A 157 0.68 -7.71 -23.03
CA VAL A 157 0.51 -7.49 -21.58
C VAL A 157 -0.51 -6.37 -21.36
N TYR A 158 -1.15 -6.35 -20.19
CA TYR A 158 -1.85 -5.16 -19.70
C TYR A 158 -0.91 -4.40 -18.76
N PHE A 159 -0.37 -3.29 -19.23
CA PHE A 159 0.77 -2.64 -18.59
C PHE A 159 0.39 -1.37 -17.83
N VAL A 160 0.64 -1.36 -16.52
CA VAL A 160 0.34 -0.24 -15.62
C VAL A 160 1.61 0.12 -14.84
N PRO A 161 2.57 0.87 -15.43
CA PRO A 161 3.82 1.20 -14.76
C PRO A 161 3.67 2.29 -13.70
N ASN A 162 4.62 2.33 -12.77
CA ASN A 162 4.98 3.56 -12.08
C ASN A 162 6.21 4.18 -12.76
N TRP A 163 6.05 5.39 -13.32
CA TRP A 163 7.13 6.18 -13.91
C TRP A 163 7.12 7.61 -13.34
N ASP A 164 6.78 7.76 -12.06
CA ASP A 164 6.64 9.06 -11.42
C ASP A 164 7.92 9.90 -11.52
N GLY A 165 9.09 9.28 -11.34
CA GLY A 165 10.40 9.92 -11.44
C GLY A 165 10.72 10.51 -12.82
N SER A 166 10.05 10.04 -13.87
CA SER A 166 10.17 10.65 -15.22
C SER A 166 9.31 11.92 -15.39
N GLY A 167 8.33 12.12 -14.52
CA GLY A 167 7.41 13.25 -14.55
C GLY A 167 6.26 13.10 -15.56
N ILE A 168 5.17 13.83 -15.29
CA ILE A 168 3.89 13.72 -16.01
C ILE A 168 4.01 13.96 -17.52
N ASN A 169 4.92 14.85 -17.96
CA ASN A 169 5.10 15.16 -19.38
C ASN A 169 5.77 14.03 -20.14
N ALA A 170 6.74 13.32 -19.54
CA ALA A 170 7.38 12.16 -20.15
C ALA A 170 6.35 11.03 -20.34
N VAL A 171 5.54 10.75 -19.31
CA VAL A 171 4.46 9.76 -19.38
C VAL A 171 3.43 10.12 -20.45
N LYS A 172 3.05 11.41 -20.58
CA LYS A 172 2.16 11.88 -21.65
C LYS A 172 2.73 11.62 -23.04
N GLY A 173 4.05 11.74 -23.21
CA GLY A 173 4.74 11.41 -24.47
C GLY A 173 4.77 9.92 -24.80
N ALA A 174 4.56 9.06 -23.81
CA ALA A 174 4.63 7.60 -23.91
C ALA A 174 3.28 6.89 -23.67
N LEU A 175 2.15 7.60 -23.78
CA LEU A 175 0.82 7.02 -23.56
C LEU A 175 0.51 5.82 -24.47
N ALA A 176 1.12 5.72 -25.64
CA ALA A 176 0.95 4.57 -26.52
C ALA A 176 1.57 3.27 -25.96
N ASN A 177 2.47 3.37 -24.98
CA ASN A 177 3.22 2.24 -24.43
C ASN A 177 2.52 1.61 -23.21
N ILE A 178 1.53 2.29 -22.62
CA ILE A 178 0.89 1.92 -21.36
C ILE A 178 -0.62 1.72 -21.51
N ASP A 179 -1.19 0.82 -20.71
CA ASP A 179 -2.64 0.57 -20.62
C ASP A 179 -3.27 1.26 -19.39
N GLY A 180 -2.45 1.61 -18.41
CA GLY A 180 -2.80 2.40 -17.24
C GLY A 180 -1.57 3.05 -16.62
N PHE A 181 -1.75 3.72 -15.48
CA PHE A 181 -0.65 4.31 -14.73
C PHE A 181 -0.82 4.12 -13.22
N PHE A 182 0.29 3.86 -12.53
CA PHE A 182 0.37 3.75 -11.08
C PHE A 182 1.15 4.92 -10.48
N SER A 183 0.52 5.65 -9.55
CA SER A 183 1.19 6.71 -8.79
C SER A 183 1.77 6.16 -7.48
N TRP A 184 3.09 6.30 -7.32
CA TRP A 184 3.88 6.13 -6.10
C TRP A 184 3.87 7.39 -5.21
N ASN A 185 3.25 8.49 -5.65
CA ASN A 185 3.12 9.71 -4.85
C ASN A 185 1.92 9.66 -3.88
N MET A 186 2.00 8.80 -2.87
CA MET A 186 0.90 8.58 -1.89
C MET A 186 1.12 9.23 -0.51
N TRP A 187 2.29 9.80 -0.24
CA TRP A 187 2.60 10.51 1.00
C TRP A 187 2.63 12.03 0.79
N PRO A 188 2.31 12.83 1.81
CA PRO A 188 2.31 14.28 1.68
C PRO A 188 3.71 14.88 1.73
N ASN A 189 3.84 16.10 1.20
CA ASN A 189 5.05 16.90 1.31
C ASN A 189 4.91 17.89 2.49
N GLY A 190 5.79 17.76 3.48
CA GLY A 190 5.83 18.62 4.65
C GLY A 190 4.71 18.34 5.66
N ALA A 191 4.43 19.33 6.52
CA ALA A 191 3.48 19.24 7.64
C ALA A 191 2.00 19.34 7.20
N THR A 192 1.63 18.73 6.09
CA THR A 192 0.27 18.80 5.52
C THR A 192 -0.30 17.40 5.32
N ASN A 193 -1.64 17.29 5.28
CA ASN A 193 -2.29 16.03 4.95
C ASN A 193 -2.26 15.80 3.45
N LYS A 194 -2.23 14.53 3.03
CA LYS A 194 -2.25 14.17 1.62
C LYS A 194 -3.58 14.53 0.99
N THR A 195 -3.57 15.19 -0.17
CA THR A 195 -4.77 15.48 -0.97
C THR A 195 -4.88 14.54 -2.18
N THR A 196 -6.01 14.64 -2.89
CA THR A 196 -6.28 13.93 -4.15
C THR A 196 -5.76 14.65 -5.39
N ASP A 197 -5.10 15.79 -5.25
CA ASP A 197 -4.75 16.64 -6.40
C ASP A 197 -3.82 15.93 -7.37
N ASN A 198 -2.80 15.23 -6.85
CA ASN A 198 -1.90 14.42 -7.67
C ASN A 198 -2.65 13.27 -8.36
N ASP A 199 -3.62 12.64 -7.68
CA ASP A 199 -4.40 11.54 -8.26
C ASP A 199 -5.21 12.03 -9.46
N PHE A 200 -5.91 13.17 -9.33
CA PHE A 200 -6.66 13.76 -10.43
C PHE A 200 -5.75 14.32 -11.53
N ALA A 201 -4.58 14.87 -11.19
CA ALA A 201 -3.59 15.27 -12.18
C ALA A 201 -3.18 14.09 -13.06
N TRP A 202 -2.91 12.93 -12.45
CA TRP A 202 -2.58 11.71 -13.19
C TRP A 202 -3.74 11.19 -14.04
N LYS A 203 -4.96 11.08 -13.47
CA LYS A 203 -6.15 10.67 -14.25
C LYS A 203 -6.39 11.58 -15.47
N ASN A 204 -6.21 12.89 -15.30
CA ASN A 204 -6.33 13.86 -16.39
C ASN A 204 -5.23 13.70 -17.43
N ALA A 205 -4.00 13.42 -17.02
CA ALA A 205 -2.87 13.28 -17.93
C ALA A 205 -2.93 11.99 -18.76
N ILE A 206 -3.38 10.88 -18.18
CA ILE A 206 -3.47 9.58 -18.89
C ILE A 206 -4.76 9.46 -19.72
N GLY A 207 -5.79 10.25 -19.38
CA GLY A 207 -7.07 10.26 -20.06
C GLY A 207 -7.99 9.09 -19.67
N SER A 208 -9.28 9.21 -20.01
CA SER A 208 -10.34 8.29 -19.57
C SER A 208 -10.29 6.88 -20.18
N SER A 209 -9.46 6.67 -21.22
CA SER A 209 -9.28 5.36 -21.86
C SER A 209 -8.28 4.45 -21.13
N LYS A 210 -7.57 4.97 -20.12
CA LYS A 210 -6.51 4.27 -19.40
C LYS A 210 -6.91 4.07 -17.94
N SER A 211 -6.49 2.95 -17.37
CA SER A 211 -6.73 2.69 -15.95
C SER A 211 -5.80 3.53 -15.05
N TYR A 212 -6.31 3.98 -13.93
CA TYR A 212 -5.51 4.58 -12.86
C TYR A 212 -5.40 3.61 -11.68
N MET A 213 -4.17 3.36 -11.25
CA MET A 213 -3.87 2.64 -10.02
C MET A 213 -3.43 3.64 -8.95
N MET A 214 -4.21 3.75 -7.89
CA MET A 214 -3.99 4.68 -6.79
C MET A 214 -3.16 4.00 -5.69
N GLY A 215 -2.06 4.63 -5.27
CA GLY A 215 -1.28 4.21 -4.10
C GLY A 215 -1.98 4.56 -2.79
N VAL A 216 -1.98 3.62 -1.85
CA VAL A 216 -2.50 3.79 -0.48
C VAL A 216 -1.48 3.19 0.49
N SER A 217 -1.06 3.95 1.50
CA SER A 217 -0.05 3.53 2.47
C SER A 217 -0.43 4.00 3.88
N PRO A 218 -0.19 3.21 4.93
CA PRO A 218 -0.56 3.60 6.29
C PRO A 218 0.39 4.62 6.91
N TRP A 219 1.67 4.57 6.55
CA TRP A 219 2.76 5.31 7.20
C TRP A 219 3.95 5.49 6.25
N PHE A 220 5.00 6.19 6.67
CA PHE A 220 6.31 6.15 6.01
C PHE A 220 7.41 6.61 6.96
N PHE A 221 8.42 5.76 7.16
CA PHE A 221 9.69 6.14 7.78
C PHE A 221 10.82 5.30 7.19
N HIS A 222 11.70 5.94 6.41
CA HIS A 222 12.87 5.28 5.87
C HIS A 222 14.02 5.30 6.89
N SER A 223 14.45 4.11 7.31
CA SER A 223 15.43 3.88 8.39
C SER A 223 16.87 4.27 8.04
N GLY A 224 17.15 4.50 6.75
CA GLY A 224 18.49 4.66 6.18
C GLY A 224 19.04 3.38 5.55
N ALA A 225 18.18 2.35 5.41
CA ALA A 225 18.47 1.14 4.66
C ALA A 225 19.04 1.46 3.24
N GLY A 226 19.88 0.57 2.73
CA GLY A 226 20.51 0.77 1.41
C GLY A 226 21.52 1.92 1.33
N GLY A 227 21.90 2.52 2.46
CA GLY A 227 22.88 3.62 2.51
C GLY A 227 22.29 4.99 2.15
N LEU A 228 20.96 5.12 2.11
CA LEU A 228 20.29 6.39 1.88
C LEU A 228 20.23 7.20 3.18
N ALA A 229 20.17 8.53 3.05
CA ALA A 229 19.82 9.39 4.19
C ALA A 229 18.41 9.03 4.66
N PRO A 230 18.15 8.87 5.97
CA PRO A 230 16.83 8.50 6.46
C PRO A 230 15.86 9.71 6.42
N TRP A 231 14.58 9.45 6.20
CA TRP A 231 13.55 10.50 6.20
C TRP A 231 12.19 9.98 6.64
N VAL A 232 11.30 10.92 6.95
CA VAL A 232 9.90 10.65 7.30
C VAL A 232 8.99 11.55 6.48
N TRP A 233 7.85 11.01 6.06
CA TRP A 233 6.70 11.79 5.57
C TRP A 233 5.57 11.71 6.57
N ARG A 234 4.69 12.72 6.57
CA ARG A 234 3.57 12.74 7.52
C ARG A 234 2.62 11.58 7.24
N GLY A 235 2.51 10.67 8.20
CA GLY A 235 1.62 9.49 8.15
C GLY A 235 0.43 9.57 9.11
N ASP A 236 0.37 10.61 9.94
CA ASP A 236 -0.54 10.81 11.08
C ASP A 236 -1.97 10.31 10.84
N ASP A 237 -2.72 10.93 9.92
CA ASP A 237 -4.08 10.52 9.54
C ASP A 237 -4.13 9.74 8.20
N LEU A 238 -2.96 9.44 7.62
CA LEU A 238 -2.82 9.09 6.21
C LEU A 238 -3.62 7.85 5.81
N TRP A 239 -3.64 6.83 6.67
CA TRP A 239 -4.37 5.59 6.39
C TRP A 239 -5.86 5.82 6.21
N ALA A 240 -6.49 6.56 7.13
CA ALA A 240 -7.92 6.87 7.07
C ALA A 240 -8.23 7.80 5.88
N ASP A 241 -7.40 8.83 5.69
CA ASP A 241 -7.57 9.82 4.62
C ASP A 241 -7.46 9.16 3.24
N ARG A 242 -6.42 8.36 2.97
CA ARG A 242 -6.23 7.72 1.66
C ARG A 242 -7.35 6.75 1.33
N TRP A 243 -7.82 5.95 2.29
CA TRP A 243 -8.97 5.07 2.05
C TRP A 243 -10.25 5.84 1.75
N ALA A 244 -10.54 6.92 2.48
CA ALA A 244 -11.67 7.79 2.17
C ALA A 244 -11.53 8.42 0.77
N GLN A 245 -10.32 8.86 0.41
CA GLN A 245 -10.02 9.45 -0.90
C GLN A 245 -10.22 8.48 -2.08
N THR A 246 -10.10 7.16 -1.88
CA THR A 246 -10.44 6.18 -2.93
C THR A 246 -11.88 6.29 -3.41
N LEU A 247 -12.80 6.74 -2.53
CA LEU A 247 -14.21 6.93 -2.85
C LEU A 247 -14.44 8.18 -3.70
N THR A 248 -13.56 9.17 -3.61
CA THR A 248 -13.59 10.40 -4.40
C THR A 248 -12.89 10.20 -5.74
N VAL A 249 -11.69 9.62 -5.72
CA VAL A 249 -10.87 9.40 -6.92
C VAL A 249 -11.47 8.34 -7.83
N GLN A 250 -12.12 7.32 -7.26
CA GLN A 250 -12.68 6.17 -7.97
C GLN A 250 -11.66 5.57 -8.95
N PRO A 251 -10.48 5.13 -8.50
CA PRO A 251 -9.53 4.46 -9.37
C PRO A 251 -10.06 3.09 -9.81
N GLU A 252 -9.53 2.57 -10.92
CA GLU A 252 -9.78 1.19 -11.36
C GLU A 252 -9.05 0.19 -10.46
N PHE A 253 -7.86 0.57 -9.97
CA PHE A 253 -7.05 -0.26 -9.08
C PHE A 253 -6.57 0.52 -7.86
N VAL A 254 -6.42 -0.17 -6.74
CA VAL A 254 -5.70 0.34 -5.57
C VAL A 254 -4.50 -0.57 -5.32
N GLN A 255 -3.33 0.01 -5.07
CA GLN A 255 -2.18 -0.72 -4.59
C GLN A 255 -1.81 -0.25 -3.18
N ILE A 256 -1.87 -1.17 -2.23
CA ILE A 256 -1.40 -0.96 -0.86
C ILE A 256 0.13 -1.07 -0.86
N VAL A 257 0.79 -0.04 -0.34
CA VAL A 257 2.26 0.08 -0.25
C VAL A 257 2.59 0.18 1.24
N THR A 258 3.03 -0.91 1.90
CA THR A 258 3.39 -2.24 1.35
C THR A 258 2.94 -3.39 2.24
N TRP A 259 3.10 -4.62 1.76
CA TRP A 259 2.97 -5.81 2.58
C TRP A 259 4.15 -5.98 3.54
N ASN A 260 5.39 -5.84 3.08
CA ASN A 260 6.58 -6.25 3.85
C ASN A 260 7.79 -5.31 3.76
N ASP A 261 7.64 -4.05 3.35
CA ASP A 261 8.78 -3.13 3.32
C ASP A 261 9.08 -2.61 4.74
N TYR A 262 10.02 -3.28 5.41
CA TYR A 262 10.44 -2.94 6.76
C TYR A 262 11.42 -1.78 6.80
N GLY A 263 12.16 -1.53 5.71
CA GLY A 263 13.12 -0.42 5.61
C GLY A 263 12.43 0.94 5.57
N GLU A 264 11.23 0.98 4.99
CA GLU A 264 10.39 2.19 4.86
C GLU A 264 9.20 2.22 5.84
N ALA A 265 9.10 1.21 6.70
CA ALA A 265 8.19 1.16 7.84
C ALA A 265 6.71 1.38 7.49
N HIS A 266 6.28 0.94 6.31
CA HIS A 266 4.88 1.02 5.87
C HIS A 266 4.28 -0.33 5.49
N TYR A 267 4.90 -1.40 5.98
CA TYR A 267 4.38 -2.75 5.92
C TYR A 267 3.03 -2.86 6.64
N ILE A 268 2.14 -3.69 6.11
CA ILE A 268 0.89 -4.12 6.75
C ILE A 268 0.85 -5.63 6.98
N GLY A 269 1.87 -6.37 6.54
CA GLY A 269 2.06 -7.80 6.75
C GLY A 269 2.73 -8.09 8.10
N PRO A 270 2.81 -9.36 8.51
CA PRO A 270 3.53 -9.75 9.72
C PRO A 270 5.02 -9.44 9.58
N ILE A 271 5.66 -9.00 10.67
CA ILE A 271 7.11 -8.82 10.69
C ILE A 271 7.80 -10.16 10.37
N GLY A 272 8.66 -10.14 9.35
CA GLY A 272 9.39 -11.31 8.85
C GLY A 272 10.52 -11.78 9.76
N ALA A 273 11.30 -12.74 9.26
CA ALA A 273 12.51 -13.16 9.97
C ALA A 273 13.51 -12.00 10.05
N ALA A 274 14.39 -12.00 11.06
CA ALA A 274 15.40 -10.95 11.20
C ALA A 274 16.32 -10.82 9.97
N SER A 275 16.52 -11.91 9.23
CA SER A 275 17.28 -11.94 7.96
C SER A 275 16.57 -11.27 6.78
N GLU A 276 15.27 -10.97 6.92
CA GLU A 276 14.42 -10.33 5.90
C GLU A 276 14.14 -8.87 6.23
N ILE A 277 14.62 -8.39 7.37
CA ILE A 277 14.58 -6.98 7.72
C ILE A 277 15.87 -6.35 7.18
N PRO A 278 15.79 -5.29 6.36
CA PRO A 278 16.98 -4.64 5.81
C PRO A 278 17.95 -4.24 6.92
N THR A 279 19.25 -4.49 6.69
CA THR A 279 20.32 -4.20 7.65
C THR A 279 20.21 -2.78 8.22
N GLY A 280 20.25 -2.67 9.54
CA GLY A 280 20.12 -1.39 10.26
C GLY A 280 18.68 -1.02 10.65
N SER A 281 17.67 -1.61 10.01
CA SER A 281 16.25 -1.30 10.25
C SER A 281 15.67 -2.01 11.48
N GLY A 282 16.26 -3.15 11.90
CA GLY A 282 15.73 -3.97 12.98
C GLY A 282 15.48 -3.21 14.29
N GLN A 283 16.32 -2.23 14.63
CA GLN A 283 16.13 -1.40 15.83
C GLN A 283 14.83 -0.56 15.81
N TYR A 284 14.32 -0.23 14.62
CA TYR A 284 13.11 0.58 14.44
C TYR A 284 11.85 -0.27 14.19
N VAL A 285 12.03 -1.51 13.74
CA VAL A 285 10.96 -2.45 13.33
C VAL A 285 10.60 -3.42 14.45
N ASN A 286 11.58 -3.88 15.23
CA ASN A 286 11.33 -4.85 16.29
C ASN A 286 10.33 -4.29 17.32
N ASN A 287 9.31 -5.08 17.64
CA ASN A 287 8.19 -4.72 18.52
C ASN A 287 7.31 -3.55 18.04
N MET A 288 7.31 -3.26 16.74
CA MET A 288 6.40 -2.28 16.11
C MET A 288 5.41 -2.98 15.16
N PRO A 289 4.50 -3.85 15.65
CA PRO A 289 3.58 -4.57 14.78
C PRO A 289 2.65 -3.62 14.04
N HIS A 290 2.43 -3.92 12.76
CA HIS A 290 1.54 -3.18 11.86
C HIS A 290 0.34 -4.00 11.39
N ASP A 291 0.19 -5.23 11.90
CA ASP A 291 -0.88 -6.16 11.53
C ASP A 291 -2.27 -5.54 11.61
N SER A 292 -2.49 -4.73 12.63
CA SER A 292 -3.77 -4.08 12.91
C SER A 292 -4.22 -3.16 11.78
N PHE A 293 -3.33 -2.65 10.91
CA PHE A 293 -3.73 -1.86 9.74
C PHE A 293 -4.63 -2.66 8.78
N ARG A 294 -4.56 -4.00 8.81
CA ARG A 294 -5.41 -4.88 7.99
C ARG A 294 -6.85 -4.99 8.49
N ASP A 295 -7.13 -4.70 9.77
CA ASP A 295 -8.40 -5.08 10.39
C ASP A 295 -9.62 -4.37 9.78
N PHE A 296 -9.43 -3.14 9.29
CA PHE A 296 -10.50 -2.36 8.65
C PHE A 296 -10.49 -2.46 7.11
N LEU A 297 -9.50 -3.16 6.52
CA LEU A 297 -9.44 -3.36 5.07
C LEU A 297 -10.70 -4.02 4.49
N PRO A 298 -11.30 -5.06 5.11
CA PRO A 298 -12.54 -5.63 4.60
C PRO A 298 -13.65 -4.60 4.41
N TYR A 299 -13.80 -3.66 5.35
CA TYR A 299 -14.76 -2.56 5.23
C TYR A 299 -14.35 -1.58 4.13
N TYR A 300 -13.12 -1.06 4.15
CA TYR A 300 -12.67 -0.07 3.19
C TYR A 300 -12.72 -0.59 1.74
N ILE A 301 -12.25 -1.81 1.52
CA ILE A 301 -12.25 -2.46 0.20
C ILE A 301 -13.68 -2.71 -0.27
N ALA A 302 -14.58 -3.18 0.60
CA ALA A 302 -15.98 -3.36 0.23
C ALA A 302 -16.62 -2.03 -0.19
N ARG A 303 -16.39 -0.95 0.56
CA ARG A 303 -16.88 0.40 0.21
C ARG A 303 -16.30 0.89 -1.11
N TYR A 304 -14.99 0.74 -1.32
CA TYR A 304 -14.31 1.10 -2.56
C TYR A 304 -14.88 0.34 -3.77
N LYS A 305 -15.08 -0.97 -3.64
CA LYS A 305 -15.65 -1.82 -4.70
C LYS A 305 -17.16 -1.62 -4.92
N GLY A 306 -17.83 -0.84 -4.07
CA GLY A 306 -19.28 -0.62 -4.13
C GLY A 306 -20.09 -1.81 -3.62
N SER A 307 -19.47 -2.72 -2.88
CA SER A 307 -20.11 -3.89 -2.28
C SER A 307 -20.74 -3.55 -0.94
N SER A 308 -21.81 -4.26 -0.57
CA SER A 308 -22.40 -4.17 0.77
C SER A 308 -21.43 -4.70 1.83
N PHE A 309 -21.38 -4.05 3.00
CA PHE A 309 -20.64 -4.53 4.16
C PHE A 309 -21.49 -4.36 5.42
N THR A 310 -21.67 -5.44 6.18
CA THR A 310 -22.40 -5.41 7.45
C THR A 310 -21.42 -5.22 8.60
N ILE A 311 -21.58 -4.12 9.34
CA ILE A 311 -20.82 -3.89 10.57
C ILE A 311 -21.51 -4.66 11.71
N SER A 312 -21.09 -5.91 11.92
CA SER A 312 -21.72 -6.83 12.89
C SER A 312 -21.30 -6.57 14.33
N ARG A 313 -20.21 -5.84 14.55
CA ARG A 313 -19.70 -5.48 15.87
C ARG A 313 -18.92 -4.16 15.80
N ASP A 314 -18.77 -3.52 16.95
CA ASP A 314 -17.86 -2.37 17.06
C ASP A 314 -16.41 -2.84 17.06
N GLN A 315 -15.54 -2.06 16.43
CA GLN A 315 -14.10 -2.33 16.38
C GLN A 315 -13.31 -1.03 16.52
N LEU A 316 -12.08 -1.14 17.03
CA LEU A 316 -11.12 -0.05 17.13
C LEU A 316 -9.84 -0.40 16.38
N GLN A 317 -9.21 0.60 15.77
CA GLN A 317 -7.87 0.54 15.17
C GLN A 317 -7.13 1.80 15.57
N TYR A 318 -5.86 1.71 16.00
CA TYR A 318 -5.11 2.83 16.52
C TYR A 318 -3.61 2.68 16.26
N TRP A 319 -2.93 3.81 16.04
CA TRP A 319 -1.49 3.85 15.81
C TRP A 319 -0.89 5.15 16.37
N TYR A 320 0.36 5.05 16.82
CA TYR A 320 1.11 6.17 17.40
C TYR A 320 2.58 5.80 17.55
N ARG A 321 3.44 6.82 17.68
CA ARG A 321 4.82 6.62 18.11
C ARG A 321 4.89 6.42 19.61
N THR A 322 5.80 5.57 20.09
CA THR A 322 5.94 5.28 21.52
C THR A 322 6.69 6.35 22.31
N ALA A 323 7.18 7.39 21.64
CA ALA A 323 7.76 8.59 22.24
C ALA A 323 7.48 9.80 21.33
N PRO A 324 7.55 11.04 21.87
CA PRO A 324 7.47 12.27 21.09
C PRO A 324 8.50 12.32 19.94
N ALA A 325 8.23 13.09 18.87
CA ALA A 325 9.18 13.33 17.78
C ALA A 325 10.53 13.84 18.30
N ALA A 326 10.46 14.73 19.28
CA ALA A 326 11.60 15.32 19.97
C ALA A 326 12.04 14.52 21.23
N GLY A 327 11.59 13.28 21.39
CA GLY A 327 11.92 12.41 22.53
C GLY A 327 13.32 11.80 22.47
N GLY A 328 14.04 11.97 21.38
CA GLY A 328 15.42 11.52 21.18
C GLY A 328 16.15 12.40 20.16
N GLN A 329 17.33 11.96 19.74
CA GLN A 329 18.05 12.60 18.64
C GLN A 329 17.42 12.23 17.31
N THR A 330 17.42 13.14 16.33
CA THR A 330 16.91 12.84 14.99
C THR A 330 17.76 11.80 14.27
N CYS A 331 19.04 11.64 14.63
CA CYS A 331 19.97 10.71 14.00
C CYS A 331 20.03 10.83 12.47
N GLY A 332 19.99 12.07 11.97
CA GLY A 332 20.02 12.37 10.54
C GLY A 332 18.68 12.26 9.83
N VAL A 333 17.61 11.82 10.51
CA VAL A 333 16.27 11.77 9.94
C VAL A 333 15.79 13.19 9.62
N THR A 334 15.42 13.42 8.37
CA THR A 334 14.76 14.65 7.92
C THR A 334 13.26 14.44 7.77
N GLY A 335 12.48 15.50 7.92
CA GLY A 335 11.14 15.55 7.35
C GLY A 335 11.28 15.84 5.86
N ASN A 336 10.65 15.01 5.02
CA ASN A 336 10.88 14.95 3.56
C ASN A 336 12.31 14.55 3.17
N SER A 337 12.55 14.33 1.87
CA SER A 337 13.88 13.99 1.35
C SER A 337 14.29 14.82 0.13
N ALA A 338 15.53 15.31 0.15
CA ALA A 338 16.17 15.94 -1.00
C ALA A 338 16.37 14.97 -2.17
N SER A 339 16.58 13.67 -1.90
CA SER A 339 16.68 12.67 -2.97
C SER A 339 15.37 12.48 -3.74
N GLN A 340 14.25 12.90 -3.14
CA GLN A 340 12.92 12.91 -3.74
C GLN A 340 12.59 14.28 -4.38
N GLY A 341 13.58 15.16 -4.53
CA GLY A 341 13.41 16.50 -5.08
C GLY A 341 12.64 17.46 -4.17
N GLN A 342 12.55 17.17 -2.86
CA GLN A 342 11.79 17.95 -1.89
C GLN A 342 12.71 18.81 -1.02
N SER A 343 12.18 19.93 -0.53
CA SER A 343 12.84 20.68 0.55
C SER A 343 12.77 19.88 1.85
N VAL A 344 13.92 19.69 2.48
CA VAL A 344 14.03 19.02 3.79
C VAL A 344 13.68 19.99 4.92
N VAL A 345 12.95 19.47 5.90
CA VAL A 345 12.53 20.19 7.11
C VAL A 345 12.83 19.35 8.35
N SER A 346 12.61 19.90 9.54
CA SER A 346 12.74 19.11 10.76
C SER A 346 11.66 18.03 10.81
N PRO A 347 11.97 16.77 11.16
CA PRO A 347 10.93 15.76 11.37
C PRO A 347 9.96 16.16 12.51
N ASN A 348 10.39 17.00 13.45
CA ASN A 348 9.54 17.53 14.53
C ASN A 348 8.50 18.56 14.03
N GLN A 349 8.68 19.10 12.83
CA GLN A 349 7.68 19.97 12.19
C GLN A 349 6.65 19.17 11.42
N VAL A 350 7.03 18.00 10.91
CA VAL A 350 6.18 17.17 10.04
C VAL A 350 5.25 16.27 10.83
N MET A 351 5.71 15.79 11.98
CA MET A 351 5.06 14.69 12.69
C MET A 351 4.40 15.15 13.99
N GLU A 352 3.11 14.91 14.12
CA GLU A 352 2.37 15.26 15.33
C GLU A 352 2.59 14.27 16.48
N ASP A 353 2.69 14.79 17.70
CA ASP A 353 2.76 13.99 18.92
C ASP A 353 1.35 13.64 19.39
N GLY A 354 0.79 12.59 18.81
CA GLY A 354 -0.59 12.16 19.07
C GLY A 354 -0.84 10.67 18.85
N ILE A 355 -2.01 10.25 19.33
CA ILE A 355 -2.64 8.97 19.02
C ILE A 355 -3.68 9.21 17.94
N PHE A 356 -3.55 8.44 16.86
CA PHE A 356 -4.48 8.45 15.73
C PHE A 356 -5.27 7.15 15.77
N PHE A 357 -6.59 7.23 15.59
CA PHE A 357 -7.44 6.07 15.76
C PHE A 357 -8.74 6.17 15.00
N SER A 358 -9.25 5.01 14.62
CA SER A 358 -10.50 4.83 13.92
C SER A 358 -11.41 3.89 14.69
N ALA A 359 -12.71 4.13 14.59
CA ALA A 359 -13.74 3.25 15.13
C ALA A 359 -14.73 2.87 14.04
N LEU A 360 -14.91 1.57 13.82
CA LEU A 360 -15.96 1.04 12.95
C LEU A 360 -17.13 0.64 13.83
N LEU A 361 -18.18 1.45 13.84
CA LEU A 361 -19.29 1.35 14.78
C LEU A 361 -20.55 0.76 14.13
N SER A 362 -21.13 -0.25 14.77
CA SER A 362 -22.39 -0.89 14.37
C SER A 362 -23.63 -0.04 14.66
N ALA A 363 -23.50 0.97 15.54
CA ALA A 363 -24.49 2.02 15.79
C ALA A 363 -23.77 3.22 16.45
N ASP A 364 -24.45 4.36 16.66
CA ASP A 364 -23.87 5.52 17.36
C ASP A 364 -23.35 5.15 18.77
N SER A 365 -22.17 5.65 19.13
CA SER A 365 -21.54 5.43 20.45
C SER A 365 -20.51 6.52 20.77
N VAL A 366 -20.21 6.68 22.05
CA VAL A 366 -19.02 7.42 22.51
C VAL A 366 -17.80 6.49 22.43
N VAL A 367 -16.68 7.02 21.93
CA VAL A 367 -15.36 6.39 22.00
C VAL A 367 -14.50 7.19 22.96
N THR A 368 -13.80 6.51 23.88
CA THR A 368 -12.91 7.17 24.84
C THR A 368 -11.46 6.74 24.65
N VAL A 369 -10.55 7.69 24.83
CA VAL A 369 -9.10 7.46 24.84
C VAL A 369 -8.50 8.07 26.10
N GLN A 370 -7.58 7.35 26.73
CA GLN A 370 -6.83 7.85 27.89
C GLN A 370 -5.37 7.39 27.79
N ILE A 371 -4.42 8.29 28.03
CA ILE A 371 -2.98 8.00 28.04
C ILE A 371 -2.51 7.88 29.48
N GLY A 372 -2.12 6.68 29.92
CA GLY A 372 -1.69 6.42 31.29
C GLY A 372 -2.74 6.87 32.31
N SER A 373 -2.35 7.75 33.23
CA SER A 373 -3.23 8.32 34.27
C SER A 373 -3.81 9.69 33.90
N GLY A 374 -3.60 10.17 32.68
CA GLY A 374 -4.13 11.46 32.25
C GLY A 374 -5.65 11.47 32.08
N PRO A 375 -6.24 12.62 31.68
CA PRO A 375 -7.69 12.75 31.55
C PRO A 375 -8.24 11.86 30.42
N VAL A 376 -9.46 11.33 30.64
CA VAL A 376 -10.20 10.60 29.61
C VAL A 376 -10.76 11.59 28.58
N VAL A 377 -10.38 11.42 27.32
CA VAL A 377 -10.92 12.17 26.19
C VAL A 377 -12.09 11.40 25.57
N GLN A 378 -13.19 12.09 25.27
CA GLN A 378 -14.37 11.50 24.64
C GLN A 378 -14.56 12.01 23.22
N LYS A 379 -14.90 11.12 22.28
CA LYS A 379 -15.29 11.43 20.90
C LYS A 379 -16.67 10.87 20.62
N GLN A 380 -17.54 11.67 20.03
CA GLN A 380 -18.88 11.25 19.62
C GLN A 380 -18.79 10.56 18.26
N GLY A 381 -19.09 9.26 18.21
CA GLY A 381 -19.04 8.44 17.01
C GLY A 381 -20.43 8.17 16.44
N LYS A 382 -20.51 8.12 15.11
CA LYS A 382 -21.69 7.71 14.36
C LYS A 382 -21.55 6.29 13.84
N THR A 383 -22.68 5.66 13.56
CA THR A 383 -22.72 4.37 12.85
C THR A 383 -21.87 4.45 11.57
N GLY A 384 -20.99 3.48 11.34
CA GLY A 384 -20.00 3.51 10.26
C GLY A 384 -18.57 3.75 10.74
N ILE A 385 -17.70 4.13 9.80
CA ILE A 385 -16.31 4.47 10.09
C ILE A 385 -16.20 5.89 10.64
N ASN A 386 -15.39 6.05 11.67
CA ASN A 386 -15.04 7.34 12.27
C ASN A 386 -13.52 7.38 12.47
N HIS A 387 -12.93 8.57 12.42
CA HIS A 387 -11.50 8.76 12.61
C HIS A 387 -11.22 10.04 13.42
N TRP A 388 -10.27 9.97 14.35
CA TRP A 388 -9.87 11.08 15.20
C TRP A 388 -8.40 10.97 15.64
N SER A 389 -7.90 12.09 16.17
CA SER A 389 -6.66 12.14 16.92
C SER A 389 -6.83 12.70 18.33
N VAL A 390 -5.90 12.35 19.22
CA VAL A 390 -5.71 12.90 20.57
C VAL A 390 -4.21 13.20 20.77
N PRO A 391 -3.82 14.45 21.05
CA PRO A 391 -2.41 14.78 21.27
C PRO A 391 -1.90 14.15 22.58
N PHE A 392 -0.61 13.84 22.64
CA PHE A 392 0.04 13.35 23.86
C PHE A 392 -0.08 14.40 24.98
N ASN A 393 0.13 15.69 24.67
CA ASN A 393 0.13 16.79 25.64
C ASN A 393 0.99 16.49 26.87
N GLY A 394 2.17 15.88 26.66
CA GLY A 394 3.09 15.48 27.72
C GLY A 394 2.65 14.27 28.56
N GLN A 395 1.51 13.65 28.27
CA GLN A 395 1.07 12.43 28.94
C GLN A 395 1.91 11.23 28.49
N THR A 396 2.17 10.33 29.45
CA THR A 396 2.91 9.09 29.25
C THR A 396 2.15 7.93 29.88
N GLY A 397 2.59 6.70 29.60
CA GLY A 397 1.95 5.48 30.08
C GLY A 397 1.15 4.77 29.00
N VAL A 398 0.49 3.68 29.38
CA VAL A 398 -0.25 2.80 28.47
C VAL A 398 -1.53 3.50 28.01
N PRO A 399 -1.73 3.70 26.68
CA PRO A 399 -2.99 4.17 26.16
C PRO A 399 -4.08 3.11 26.30
N THR A 400 -5.28 3.55 26.62
CA THR A 400 -6.48 2.72 26.68
C THR A 400 -7.57 3.31 25.79
N PHE A 401 -8.33 2.43 25.16
CA PHE A 401 -9.39 2.77 24.21
C PHE A 401 -10.66 2.05 24.61
N LYS A 402 -11.82 2.67 24.47
CA LYS A 402 -13.10 2.03 24.75
C LYS A 402 -14.22 2.54 23.86
N VAL A 403 -15.01 1.63 23.30
CA VAL A 403 -16.35 1.94 22.77
C VAL A 403 -17.34 1.79 23.91
N VAL A 404 -17.93 2.90 24.37
CA VAL A 404 -18.69 2.94 25.63
C VAL A 404 -19.90 2.01 25.60
N ARG A 405 -20.66 2.03 24.51
CA ARG A 405 -21.91 1.25 24.40
C ARG A 405 -21.68 -0.26 24.40
N SER A 406 -20.75 -0.75 23.59
CA SER A 406 -20.49 -2.19 23.44
C SER A 406 -19.51 -2.75 24.46
N GLY A 407 -18.74 -1.89 25.13
CA GLY A 407 -17.72 -2.32 26.07
C GLY A 407 -16.46 -2.89 25.40
N VAL A 408 -16.31 -2.76 24.08
CA VAL A 408 -15.05 -3.09 23.38
C VAL A 408 -13.94 -2.22 23.97
N THR A 409 -12.85 -2.85 24.39
CA THR A 409 -11.70 -2.16 24.99
C THR A 409 -10.40 -2.59 24.34
N GLY A 410 -9.55 -1.62 24.02
CA GLY A 410 -8.18 -1.81 23.54
C GLY A 410 -7.15 -1.26 24.53
N LYS A 411 -5.96 -1.82 24.49
CA LYS A 411 -4.77 -1.29 25.17
C LYS A 411 -3.62 -1.21 24.17
N GLY A 412 -2.81 -0.18 24.33
CA GLY A 412 -1.61 0.01 23.55
C GLY A 412 -0.32 -0.38 24.29
N THR A 413 0.82 -0.18 23.63
CA THR A 413 2.12 -0.12 24.30
C THR A 413 2.33 1.23 24.99
N ALA A 414 3.17 1.28 26.03
CA ALA A 414 3.38 2.51 26.80
C ALA A 414 4.01 3.62 25.95
N ILE A 415 3.47 4.84 26.06
CA ILE A 415 4.13 6.06 25.57
C ILE A 415 5.12 6.52 26.64
N THR A 416 6.37 6.75 26.27
CA THR A 416 7.43 7.26 27.14
C THR A 416 7.74 8.72 26.83
N SER A 417 8.37 9.43 27.77
CA SER A 417 8.78 10.83 27.56
C SER A 417 9.98 10.96 26.61
N SER A 418 10.75 9.88 26.43
CA SER A 418 11.93 9.83 25.58
C SER A 418 12.02 8.50 24.85
N THR A 419 12.86 8.42 23.82
CA THR A 419 13.14 7.16 23.11
C THR A 419 13.64 6.07 24.06
N THR A 420 13.27 4.83 23.77
CA THR A 420 13.76 3.63 24.45
C THR A 420 14.85 2.91 23.65
N LEU A 421 15.22 3.44 22.47
CA LEU A 421 16.28 2.86 21.66
C LEU A 421 17.64 3.08 22.32
N ALA A 422 18.47 2.03 22.35
CA ALA A 422 19.83 2.09 22.90
C ALA A 422 20.74 3.11 22.19
N SER A 423 20.43 3.44 20.93
CA SER A 423 21.13 4.45 20.13
C SER A 423 20.86 5.89 20.57
N GLY A 424 19.81 6.14 21.38
CA GLY A 424 19.34 7.49 21.70
C GLY A 424 18.61 8.19 20.54
N CYS A 425 18.39 7.51 19.42
CA CYS A 425 17.63 8.01 18.28
C CYS A 425 16.12 7.96 18.53
N THR A 426 15.37 8.92 18.00
CA THR A 426 13.91 8.82 17.91
C THR A 426 13.53 7.70 16.94
N ASN A 427 12.61 6.82 17.33
CA ASN A 427 11.95 5.92 16.39
C ASN A 427 10.75 6.64 15.76
N TYR A 428 10.81 6.92 14.46
CA TYR A 428 9.71 7.53 13.71
C TYR A 428 8.72 6.50 13.14
N ASN A 429 8.97 5.20 13.35
CA ASN A 429 7.98 4.16 13.12
C ASN A 429 6.86 4.21 14.18
N VAL A 430 5.71 3.63 13.88
CA VAL A 430 4.56 3.57 14.77
C VAL A 430 4.33 2.18 15.32
N TRP A 431 3.68 2.12 16.48
CA TRP A 431 3.07 0.90 16.98
C TRP A 431 1.60 0.93 16.58
N ALA A 432 1.06 -0.16 16.03
CA ALA A 432 -0.34 -0.26 15.65
C ALA A 432 -1.09 -1.37 16.40
N GLY A 433 -2.29 -1.07 16.86
CA GLY A 433 -3.16 -1.95 17.63
C GLY A 433 -4.63 -1.87 17.20
N SER A 434 -5.42 -2.82 17.68
CA SER A 434 -6.86 -2.88 17.45
C SER A 434 -7.58 -3.59 18.59
N ALA A 435 -8.91 -3.50 18.62
CA ALA A 435 -9.80 -4.20 19.56
C ALA A 435 -11.17 -4.54 18.96
#